data_AF-A0A9E2FP57-F1
#
_entry.id   AF-A0A9E2FP57-F1
#
_cell.length_a   1.000
_cell.length_b   1.000
_cell.length_c   1.000
_cell.angle_alpha   90.00
_cell.angle_beta   90.00
_cell.angle_gamma   90.00
#
_symmetry.space_group_name_H-M   'P 1'
#
loop_
_entity.id
_entity.type
_entity.pdbx_description
1 polymer ?
#
loop_
_entity_poly.entity_id
_entity_poly.type
_entity_poly.pdbx_seq_one_letter_code
_entity_poly.pdbx_strand_id
1 'polypeptide(L)' 'MIPQAHITAWRETAPWADDAQVEQDLVLSRAVVEIFAESGLAGALVLRGGTALNKLFIQPPSRYSQDIDLVQAKSGA' A
#
# COMPACT_ATOMS: atom_id res chain seq x y z
N MET A 1 5.99 5.10 16.13
CA MET A 1 5.96 3.67 15.76
C MET A 1 4.65 3.09 16.20
N ILE A 2 4.05 2.25 15.36
CA ILE A 2 2.82 1.51 15.62
C ILE A 2 3.08 0.51 16.76
N PRO A 3 2.14 0.30 17.69
CA PRO A 3 2.29 -0.72 18.72
C PRO A 3 2.58 -2.12 18.16
N GLN A 4 3.52 -2.85 18.77
CA GLN A 4 3.98 -4.17 18.32
C GLN A 4 2.84 -5.19 18.12
N ALA A 5 1.78 -5.11 18.94
CA ALA A 5 0.62 -5.99 18.80
C ALA A 5 -0.07 -5.85 17.43
N HIS A 6 -0.14 -4.63 16.89
CA HIS A 6 -0.72 -4.39 15.57
C HIS A 6 0.21 -4.83 14.43
N ILE A 7 1.53 -4.67 14.60
CA ILE A 7 2.53 -5.18 13.65
C ILE A 7 2.43 -6.72 13.59
N THR A 8 2.37 -7.36 14.77
CA THR A 8 2.23 -8.83 14.89
C THR A 8 0.95 -9.32 14.23
N ALA A 9 -0.18 -8.64 14.45
CA ALA A 9 -1.45 -9.00 13.83
C ALA A 9 -1.41 -8.82 12.29
N TRP A 10 -0.79 -7.74 11.79
CA TRP A 10 -0.73 -7.46 10.36
C TRP A 10 0.18 -8.43 9.58
N ARG A 11 1.08 -9.12 10.26
CA ARG A 11 1.98 -10.13 9.68
C ARG A 11 1.23 -11.29 9.00
N GLU A 12 -0.01 -11.55 9.39
CA GLU A 12 -0.88 -12.53 8.70
C GLU A 12 -1.19 -12.10 7.25
N THR A 13 -1.31 -10.78 7.00
CA THR A 13 -1.53 -10.20 5.67
C THR A 13 -0.22 -9.95 4.94
N ALA A 14 0.80 -9.50 5.66
CA ALA A 14 2.09 -9.08 5.14
C ALA A 14 3.22 -9.83 5.86
N PRO A 15 3.50 -11.10 5.49
CA PRO A 15 4.41 -11.98 6.21
C PRO A 15 5.89 -11.69 5.89
N TRP A 16 6.29 -10.41 5.93
CA TRP A 16 7.65 -9.98 5.64
C TRP A 16 8.61 -10.34 6.76
N ALA A 17 9.88 -10.62 6.46
CA ALA A 17 10.82 -11.13 7.46
C ALA A 17 11.08 -10.12 8.58
N ASP A 18 11.18 -8.83 8.26
CA ASP A 18 11.48 -7.75 9.19
C ASP A 18 10.20 -7.06 9.69
N ASP A 19 10.11 -6.82 11.01
CA ASP A 19 9.00 -6.08 11.64
C ASP A 19 8.85 -4.67 11.04
N ALA A 20 9.96 -4.01 10.68
CA ALA A 20 9.91 -2.70 10.05
C ALA A 20 9.20 -2.73 8.67
N GLN A 21 9.36 -3.84 7.92
CA GLN A 21 8.67 -4.02 6.64
C GLN A 21 7.18 -4.30 6.85
N VAL A 22 6.81 -5.03 7.91
CA VAL A 22 5.40 -5.27 8.27
C VAL A 22 4.73 -3.97 8.72
N GLU A 23 5.41 -3.17 9.56
CA GLU A 23 4.92 -1.85 9.98
C GLU A 23 4.75 -0.91 8.78
N GLN A 24 5.76 -0.84 7.90
CA GLN A 24 5.70 0.01 6.71
C GLN A 24 4.60 -0.44 5.75
N ASP A 25 4.43 -1.74 5.54
CA ASP A 25 3.34 -2.30 4.73
C ASP A 25 1.96 -1.89 5.28
N LEU A 26 1.76 -1.91 6.60
CA LEU A 26 0.53 -1.44 7.24
C LEU A 26 0.30 0.06 6.99
N VAL A 27 1.35 0.88 7.15
CA VAL A 27 1.27 2.33 6.89
C VAL A 27 0.93 2.62 5.43
N LEU A 28 1.61 1.96 4.48
CA LEU A 28 1.37 2.13 3.05
C LEU A 28 -0.05 1.67 2.66
N SER A 29 -0.50 0.55 3.21
CA SER A 29 -1.86 0.05 3.00
C SER A 29 -2.90 1.07 3.47
N ARG A 30 -2.69 1.68 4.65
CA ARG A 30 -3.58 2.73 5.14
C ARG A 30 -3.50 4.00 4.29
N ALA A 31 -2.30 4.43 3.90
CA ALA A 31 -2.11 5.62 3.08
C ALA A 31 -2.81 5.49 1.72
N VAL A 32 -2.74 4.33 1.07
CA VAL A 32 -3.48 4.06 -0.18
C VAL A 32 -4.98 4.21 0.04
N VAL A 33 -5.53 3.63 1.12
CA VAL A 33 -6.97 3.79 1.43
C VAL A 33 -7.34 5.26 1.63
N GLU A 34 -6.53 6.03 2.38
CA GLU A 34 -6.81 7.45 2.62
C GLU A 34 -6.71 8.31 1.35
N ILE A 35 -5.73 8.05 0.49
CA ILE A 35 -5.57 8.75 -0.80
C ILE A 35 -6.83 8.59 -1.66
N PHE A 36 -7.36 7.36 -1.74
CA PHE A 36 -8.54 7.06 -2.56
C PHE A 36 -9.88 7.27 -1.82
N ALA A 37 -9.85 7.59 -0.53
CA ALA A 37 -11.03 8.06 0.21
C ALA A 37 -11.31 9.56 -0.02
N GLU A 38 -10.28 10.34 -0.40
CA GLU A 38 -10.45 11.73 -0.77
C GLU A 38 -11.06 11.83 -2.19
N SER A 39 -12.25 12.44 -2.26
CA SER A 39 -13.07 12.51 -3.47
C SER A 39 -12.40 13.19 -4.67
N GLY A 40 -11.58 14.22 -4.46
CA GLY A 40 -10.84 14.91 -5.49
C GLY A 40 -9.70 14.07 -6.08
N LEU A 41 -9.05 13.26 -5.25
CA LEU A 41 -7.95 12.37 -5.66
C LEU A 41 -8.44 11.07 -6.29
N ALA A 42 -9.52 10.46 -5.77
CA ALA A 42 -9.99 9.15 -6.19
C ALA A 42 -10.28 9.03 -7.71
N GLY A 43 -10.78 10.12 -8.31
CA GLY A 43 -11.02 10.19 -9.77
C GLY A 43 -9.85 10.77 -10.58
N ALA A 44 -8.83 11.33 -9.92
CA ALA A 44 -7.72 12.02 -10.57
C ALA A 44 -6.44 11.18 -10.63
N LEU A 45 -6.30 10.18 -9.75
CA LEU A 45 -5.10 9.35 -9.63
C LEU A 45 -5.38 7.88 -9.96
N VAL A 46 -4.37 7.21 -10.48
CA VAL A 46 -4.37 5.76 -10.72
C VAL A 46 -3.18 5.14 -10.00
N LEU A 47 -3.45 4.16 -9.15
CA LEU A 47 -2.42 3.37 -8.49
C LEU A 47 -1.79 2.38 -9.48
N ARG A 48 -0.46 2.35 -9.53
CA ARG A 48 0.31 1.47 -10.42
C ARG A 48 1.53 0.89 -9.70
N GLY A 49 2.39 0.22 -10.46
CA GLY A 49 3.68 -0.26 -9.96
C GLY A 49 3.58 -1.51 -9.10
N GLY A 50 4.69 -1.79 -8.40
CA GLY A 50 4.84 -3.03 -7.63
C GLY A 50 3.86 -3.16 -6.47
N THR A 51 3.54 -2.05 -5.82
CA THR A 51 2.60 -2.00 -4.71
C THR A 51 1.17 -2.27 -5.17
N ALA A 52 0.74 -1.71 -6.31
CA ALA A 52 -0.56 -2.04 -6.92
C ALA A 52 -0.69 -3.55 -7.18
N LEU A 53 0.33 -4.16 -7.81
CA LEU A 53 0.32 -5.58 -8.14
C LEU A 53 0.23 -6.45 -6.89
N ASN A 54 1.08 -6.21 -5.89
CA ASN A 54 1.13 -7.04 -4.68
C ASN A 54 -0.06 -6.82 -3.74
N LYS A 55 -0.75 -5.66 -3.80
CA LYS A 55 -1.94 -5.40 -2.96
C LYS A 55 -3.25 -5.84 -3.60
N LEU A 56 -3.37 -5.72 -4.92
CA LEU A 56 -4.66 -5.86 -5.60
C LEU A 56 -4.77 -7.14 -6.43
N PHE A 57 -3.66 -7.75 -6.86
CA PHE A 57 -3.70 -8.82 -7.87
C PHE A 57 -2.92 -10.09 -7.50
N ILE A 58 -1.82 -9.99 -6.76
CA ILE A 58 -0.97 -11.15 -6.43
C ILE A 58 -1.24 -11.59 -5.00
N GLN A 59 -1.77 -12.80 -4.82
CA GLN A 59 -2.05 -13.40 -3.51
C GLN A 59 -1.47 -14.82 -3.40
N PRO A 60 -0.60 -15.11 -2.41
CA PRO A 60 -0.01 -14.16 -1.47
C PRO A 60 0.95 -13.17 -2.17
N PRO A 61 1.21 -11.98 -1.61
CA PRO A 61 2.17 -11.02 -2.16
C PRO A 61 3.53 -11.67 -2.47
N SER A 62 4.07 -11.39 -3.65
CA SER A 62 5.30 -12.04 -4.16
C SER A 62 6.60 -11.49 -3.57
N ARG A 63 6.61 -10.19 -3.23
CA ARG A 63 7.77 -9.50 -2.66
C ARG A 63 7.32 -8.25 -1.90
N TYR A 64 8.19 -7.80 -1.00
CA TYR A 64 8.06 -6.49 -0.38
C TYR A 64 8.13 -5.37 -1.43
N SER A 65 7.31 -4.33 -1.26
CA SER A 65 7.24 -3.14 -2.11
C SER A 65 6.91 -1.94 -1.24
N GLN A 66 7.76 -0.91 -1.29
CA GLN A 66 7.68 0.24 -0.37
C GLN A 66 7.07 1.51 -0.99
N ASP A 67 7.11 1.63 -2.32
CA ASP A 67 6.75 2.87 -3.01
C ASP A 67 5.26 2.89 -3.35
N ILE A 68 4.61 4.05 -3.24
CA ILE A 68 3.27 4.28 -3.78
C ILE A 68 3.43 5.00 -5.12
N ASP A 69 3.36 4.23 -6.20
CA ASP A 69 3.44 4.77 -7.56
C ASP A 69 2.05 5.22 -8.03
N LEU A 70 1.91 6.52 -8.29
CA LEU A 70 0.67 7.14 -8.79
C LEU A 70 0.92 7.80 -10.13
N VAL A 71 -0.11 7.77 -10.99
CA VAL A 71 -0.15 8.55 -12.22
C VAL A 71 -1.47 9.29 -12.32
N GLN A 72 -1.50 10.43 -13.02
CA GLN A 72 -2.74 11.14 -13.28
C GLN A 72 -3.62 10.33 -14.25
N ALA A 73 -4.92 10.25 -13.95
CA ALA A 73 -5.90 9.58 -14.80
C ALA A 73 -6.16 10.34 -16.11
N LYS A 74 -5.91 11.65 -16.11
CA LYS A 74 -6.04 12.54 -17.28
C LYS A 74 -4.67 13.14 -17.58
N SER A 75 -4.36 13.34 -18.86
CA SER A 75 -3.18 14.07 -19.26
C SER A 75 -3.16 15.46 -18.64
N GLY A 76 -1.97 15.90 -18.18
CA GLY A 76 -1.75 17.28 -17.80
C GLY A 76 -1.98 18.23 -18.99
N ALA A 77 -2.33 19.48 -18.68
CA ALA A 77 -2.38 20.56 -19.67
C ALA A 77 -0.98 20.90 -20.19
#